data_AF-A0A7S1NUV7-F1
#
_entry.id   AF-A0A7S1NUV7-F1
#
_cell.length_a   1.000
_cell.length_b   1.000
_cell.length_c   1.000
_cell.angle_alpha   90.00
_cell.angle_beta   90.00
_cell.angle_gamma   90.00
#
_symmetry.space_group_name_H-M   'P 1'
#
loop_
_entity.id
_entity.type
_entity.pdbx_description
1 polymer ?
#
loop_
_entity_poly.entity_id
_entity_poly.type
_entity_poly.pdbx_seq_one_letter_code
_entity_poly.pdbx_strand_id
1 'polypeptide(L)'
;GVLLVGIPYASVVDPVVQAKRRWNTRRAQDAGSMVMSGEEWYLMDAFRAVNQALGRCIRHARDFGCLAFLEDRLAGGAYDHLLPQWVQGCIVHGGSDFAQALGHPLRFFRSKGFAVDTP
;
A
#
# COMPACT_ATOMS: atom_id res chain seq x y z
N GLY A 1 -2.09 -3.02 -14.68
CA GLY A 1 -2.17 -2.16 -13.48
C GLY A 1 -2.58 -2.99 -12.29
N VAL A 2 -2.50 -2.44 -11.09
CA VAL A 2 -2.98 -3.06 -9.85
C VAL A 2 -3.92 -2.08 -9.17
N LEU A 3 -5.11 -2.58 -8.80
CA LEU A 3 -6.09 -1.85 -8.01
C LEU A 3 -6.11 -2.46 -6.60
N LEU A 4 -5.75 -1.67 -5.60
CA LEU A 4 -5.79 -2.06 -4.22
C LEU A 4 -7.10 -1.59 -3.58
N VAL A 5 -7.91 -2.53 -3.09
CA VAL A 5 -9.18 -2.24 -2.42
C VAL A 5 -9.02 -2.56 -0.94
N GLY A 6 -8.81 -1.50 -0.15
CA GLY A 6 -8.51 -1.62 1.28
C GLY A 6 -7.15 -2.23 1.63
N ILE A 7 -6.77 -2.14 2.90
CA ILE A 7 -5.55 -2.76 3.43
C ILE A 7 -5.84 -4.22 3.89
N PRO A 8 -5.08 -5.22 3.44
CA PRO A 8 -5.31 -6.64 3.72
C PRO A 8 -4.81 -7.03 5.12
N TYR A 9 -5.50 -6.53 6.16
CA TYR A 9 -5.22 -6.92 7.54
C TYR A 9 -5.64 -8.36 7.82
N ALA A 10 -4.77 -9.11 8.51
CA ALA A 10 -5.14 -10.41 9.06
C ALA A 10 -6.24 -10.23 10.13
N SER A 11 -7.10 -11.23 10.32
CA SER A 11 -8.21 -11.13 11.28
C SER A 11 -7.70 -10.91 12.71
N VAL A 12 -8.21 -9.87 13.39
CA VAL A 12 -7.86 -9.61 14.81
C VAL A 12 -8.42 -10.66 15.76
N VAL A 13 -9.44 -11.41 15.35
CA VAL A 13 -10.02 -12.49 16.16
C VAL A 13 -9.29 -13.83 16.00
N ASP A 14 -8.36 -13.92 15.05
CA ASP A 14 -7.55 -15.12 14.85
C ASP A 14 -6.63 -15.37 16.08
N PRO A 15 -6.71 -16.54 16.73
CA PRO A 15 -5.89 -16.86 17.89
C PRO A 15 -4.38 -16.75 17.64
N VAL A 16 -3.91 -17.09 16.44
CA VAL A 16 -2.49 -17.01 16.06
C VAL A 16 -2.05 -15.55 15.97
N VAL A 17 -2.87 -14.69 15.36
CA VAL A 17 -2.62 -13.25 15.27
C VAL A 17 -2.60 -12.62 16.67
N GLN A 18 -3.57 -12.98 17.52
CA GLN A 18 -3.61 -12.48 18.90
C GLN A 18 -2.40 -12.92 19.73
N ALA A 19 -2.03 -14.20 19.65
CA ALA A 19 -0.87 -14.73 20.35
C ALA A 19 0.41 -14.02 19.90
N LYS A 20 0.58 -13.82 18.59
CA LYS A 20 1.74 -13.15 18.01
C LYS A 20 1.83 -11.69 18.43
N ARG A 21 0.72 -10.94 18.37
CA ARG A 21 0.65 -9.54 18.82
C ARG A 21 1.03 -9.42 20.30
N ARG A 22 0.42 -10.24 21.17
CA ARG A 22 0.71 -10.24 22.62
C ARG A 22 2.18 -10.57 22.90
N TRP A 23 2.75 -11.56 22.20
CA TRP A 23 4.14 -11.93 22.36
C TRP A 23 5.10 -10.82 21.94
N ASN A 24 4.87 -10.19 20.77
CA ASN A 24 5.70 -9.07 20.31
C ASN A 24 5.60 -7.87 21.26
N THR A 25 4.39 -7.53 21.74
CA THR A 25 4.20 -6.41 22.69
C THR A 25 4.96 -6.63 24.00
N ARG A 26 4.90 -7.84 24.58
CA ARG A 26 5.69 -8.17 25.79
C ARG A 26 7.19 -8.05 25.51
N ARG A 27 7.65 -8.59 24.38
CA ARG A 27 9.07 -8.55 24.00
C ARG A 27 9.56 -7.12 23.76
N ALA A 28 8.75 -6.24 23.18
CA ALA A 28 9.08 -4.82 22.99
C ALA A 28 9.16 -4.05 24.32
N GLN A 29 8.38 -4.45 25.33
CA GLN A 29 8.49 -3.90 26.68
C GLN A 29 9.80 -4.34 27.36
N ASP A 30 10.18 -5.61 27.20
CA ASP A 30 11.39 -6.16 27.83
C ASP A 30 12.69 -5.69 27.15
N ALA A 31 12.70 -5.60 25.81
CA ALA A 31 13.88 -5.29 25.01
C ALA A 31 14.00 -3.80 24.62
N GLY A 32 13.03 -2.96 25.01
CA GLY A 32 12.96 -1.56 24.60
C GLY A 32 12.77 -1.38 23.08
N SER A 33 13.18 -0.22 22.56
CA SER A 33 12.99 0.18 21.15
C SER A 33 13.75 -0.65 20.11
N MET A 34 14.49 -1.69 20.52
CA MET A 34 15.18 -2.60 19.60
C MET A 34 14.26 -3.61 18.92
N VAL A 35 13.01 -3.77 19.41
CA VAL A 35 12.08 -4.77 18.90
C VAL A 35 10.72 -4.13 18.60
N MET A 36 10.16 -4.51 17.46
CA MET A 36 8.85 -4.10 16.99
C MET A 36 7.73 -4.60 17.92
N SER A 37 6.82 -3.70 18.28
CA SER A 37 5.61 -3.99 19.05
C SER A 37 4.62 -4.87 18.27
N GLY A 38 3.60 -5.38 18.97
CA GLY A 38 2.52 -6.13 18.32
C GLY A 38 1.75 -5.32 17.28
N GLU A 39 1.53 -4.03 17.53
CA GLU A 39 0.81 -3.14 16.61
C GLU A 39 1.63 -2.82 15.36
N GLU A 40 2.91 -2.48 15.53
CA GLU A 40 3.80 -2.22 14.40
C GLU A 40 3.96 -3.47 13.52
N TRP A 41 4.06 -4.66 14.13
CA TRP A 41 4.09 -5.91 13.38
C TRP A 41 2.81 -6.16 12.60
N TYR A 42 1.65 -5.90 13.21
CA TYR A 42 0.37 -6.08 12.56
C TYR A 42 0.18 -5.14 11.37
N LEU A 43 0.61 -3.88 11.51
CA LEU A 43 0.67 -2.91 10.44
C LEU A 43 1.64 -3.36 9.33
N MET A 44 2.86 -3.76 9.68
CA MET A 44 3.86 -4.20 8.71
C MET A 44 3.47 -5.47 7.97
N ASP A 45 2.79 -6.43 8.60
CA ASP A 45 2.32 -7.63 7.91
C ASP A 45 1.26 -7.30 6.85
N ALA A 46 0.35 -6.38 7.15
CA ALA A 46 -0.64 -5.91 6.18
C ALA A 46 0.03 -5.17 5.00
N PHE A 47 0.97 -4.26 5.27
CA PHE A 47 1.71 -3.55 4.22
C PHE A 47 2.67 -4.46 3.45
N ARG A 48 3.14 -5.57 4.04
CA ARG A 48 3.90 -6.58 3.32
C ARG A 48 3.06 -7.23 2.21
N ALA A 49 1.79 -7.48 2.46
CA ALA A 49 0.87 -7.98 1.43
C ALA A 49 0.55 -6.91 0.37
N VAL A 50 0.36 -5.65 0.78
CA VAL A 50 0.25 -4.51 -0.14
C VAL A 50 1.47 -4.46 -1.07
N ASN A 51 2.68 -4.44 -0.51
CA ASN A 51 3.92 -4.29 -1.26
C ASN A 51 4.18 -5.47 -2.22
N GLN A 52 3.75 -6.67 -1.85
CA GLN A 52 3.76 -7.82 -2.75
C GLN A 52 2.85 -7.63 -3.96
N ALA A 53 1.65 -7.08 -3.78
CA ALA A 53 0.73 -6.80 -4.88
C ALA A 53 1.29 -5.68 -5.79
N LEU A 54 1.84 -4.62 -5.23
CA LEU A 54 2.46 -3.52 -6.00
C LEU A 54 3.61 -4.04 -6.87
N GLY A 55 4.42 -4.97 -6.34
CA GLY A 55 5.52 -5.61 -7.07
C GLY A 55 5.07 -6.46 -8.27
N ARG A 56 3.78 -6.77 -8.42
CA ARG A 56 3.25 -7.45 -9.62
C ARG A 56 2.96 -6.49 -10.77
N CYS A 57 2.91 -5.18 -10.51
CA CYS A 57 2.56 -4.17 -11.51
C CYS A 57 3.70 -3.88 -12.49
N ILE A 58 4.95 -3.86 -12.00
CA ILE A 58 6.14 -3.57 -12.80
C ILE A 58 7.02 -4.83 -12.83
N ARG A 59 7.23 -5.40 -14.02
CA ARG A 59 7.91 -6.71 -14.18
C ARG A 59 9.31 -6.63 -14.78
N HIS A 60 9.68 -5.52 -15.42
CA HIS A 60 11.03 -5.30 -15.97
C HIS A 60 11.33 -3.80 -16.15
N ALA A 61 12.59 -3.46 -16.46
CA ALA A 61 13.08 -2.07 -16.52
C ALA A 61 12.42 -1.14 -17.56
N ARG A 62 11.66 -1.71 -18.51
CA ARG A 62 10.90 -0.96 -19.53
C ARG A 62 9.39 -1.08 -19.34
N ASP A 63 8.98 -1.79 -18.29
CA ASP A 63 7.57 -1.98 -17.96
C ASP A 63 7.05 -0.73 -17.26
N PHE A 64 5.77 -0.44 -17.46
CA PHE A 64 5.09 0.65 -16.79
C PHE A 64 3.65 0.24 -16.51
N GLY A 65 3.11 0.78 -15.42
CA GLY A 65 1.77 0.45 -14.99
C GLY A 65 1.14 1.56 -14.18
N CYS A 66 -0.13 1.37 -13.85
CA CYS A 66 -0.85 2.21 -12.92
C CYS A 66 -1.12 1.40 -11.65
N LEU A 67 -0.85 2.04 -10.52
CA LEU A 67 -1.23 1.61 -9.18
C LEU A 67 -2.34 2.54 -8.71
N ALA A 68 -3.47 1.99 -8.27
CA ALA A 68 -4.59 2.76 -7.74
C ALA A 68 -4.95 2.22 -6.35
N PHE A 69 -5.09 3.13 -5.38
CA PHE A 69 -5.40 2.80 -3.99
C PHE A 69 -6.81 3.31 -3.66
N LEU A 70 -7.74 2.38 -3.40
CA LEU A 70 -9.09 2.67 -2.90
C LEU A 70 -9.12 2.43 -1.40
N GLU A 71 -8.47 3.32 -0.64
CA GLU A 71 -8.34 3.24 0.81
C GLU A 71 -8.13 4.64 1.41
N ASP A 72 -9.10 5.11 2.19
CA ASP A 72 -9.11 6.46 2.78
C ASP A 72 -7.96 6.67 3.77
N ARG A 73 -7.55 5.62 4.51
CA ARG A 73 -6.42 5.71 5.44
C ARG A 73 -5.11 6.09 4.75
N LEU A 74 -4.96 5.79 3.45
CA LEU A 74 -3.77 6.15 2.67
C LEU A 74 -3.84 7.57 2.09
N ALA A 75 -5.01 8.22 2.10
CA ALA A 75 -5.20 9.52 1.48
C ALA A 75 -4.32 10.62 2.09
N GLY A 76 -4.09 10.55 3.42
CA GLY A 76 -3.29 11.53 4.15
C GLY A 76 -1.77 11.33 4.11
N GLY A 77 -1.25 10.35 3.38
CA GLY A 77 0.19 10.08 3.25
C GLY A 77 0.89 9.56 4.51
N ALA A 78 0.16 9.40 5.62
CA ALA A 78 0.70 8.92 6.89
C ALA A 78 1.41 7.56 6.78
N TYR A 79 1.05 6.75 5.79
CA TYR A 79 1.58 5.41 5.57
C TYR A 79 2.56 5.28 4.39
N ASP A 80 2.93 6.38 3.73
CA ASP A 80 3.78 6.29 2.52
C ASP A 80 5.14 5.66 2.80
N HIS A 81 5.67 5.90 4.01
CA HIS A 81 6.92 5.31 4.49
C HIS A 81 6.87 3.77 4.56
N LEU A 82 5.68 3.16 4.57
CA LEU A 82 5.49 1.70 4.55
C LEU A 82 5.43 1.14 3.12
N LEU A 83 5.30 1.99 2.11
CA LEU A 83 5.32 1.62 0.69
C LEU A 83 6.76 1.56 0.18
N PRO A 84 7.04 0.85 -0.93
CA PRO A 84 8.39 0.77 -1.48
C PRO A 84 8.88 2.14 -1.97
N GLN A 85 10.18 2.43 -1.79
CA GLN A 85 10.77 3.71 -2.19
C GLN A 85 10.51 4.09 -3.66
N TRP A 86 10.45 3.10 -4.55
CA TRP A 86 10.17 3.32 -5.98
C TRP A 86 8.72 3.77 -6.25
N VAL A 87 7.80 3.52 -5.33
CA VAL A 87 6.39 3.99 -5.40
C VAL A 87 6.26 5.38 -4.80
N GLN A 88 6.94 5.64 -3.67
CA GLN A 88 6.77 6.85 -2.85
C GLN A 88 6.89 8.15 -3.65
N GLY A 89 7.83 8.24 -4.60
CA GLY A 89 8.01 9.45 -5.43
C GLY A 89 6.94 9.68 -6.51
N CYS A 90 6.00 8.76 -6.68
CA CYS A 90 4.95 8.81 -7.70
C CYS A 90 3.54 8.84 -7.12
N ILE A 91 3.41 8.89 -5.79
CA ILE A 91 2.11 8.93 -5.11
C ILE A 91 1.51 10.32 -5.31
N VAL A 92 0.27 10.34 -5.74
CA VAL A 92 -0.54 11.56 -5.80
C VAL A 92 -1.64 11.41 -4.77
N HIS A 93 -1.56 12.20 -3.71
CA HIS A 93 -2.61 12.30 -2.71
C HIS A 93 -3.68 13.27 -3.22
N GLY A 94 -4.94 12.86 -3.14
CA GLY A 94 -6.06 13.75 -3.46
C GLY A 94 -7.22 13.03 -4.14
N GLY A 95 -8.38 13.68 -4.05
CA GLY A 95 -9.57 13.34 -4.80
C GLY A 95 -10.61 12.56 -4.00
N SER A 96 -11.50 13.28 -3.30
CA SER A 96 -12.86 12.78 -3.07
C SER A 96 -13.61 12.52 -4.39
N ASP A 97 -13.06 13.00 -5.52
CA ASP A 97 -13.57 12.81 -6.87
C ASP A 97 -12.71 11.81 -7.67
N PHE A 98 -13.33 10.69 -8.00
CA PHE A 98 -12.77 9.62 -8.83
C PHE A 98 -12.40 10.10 -10.25
N ALA A 99 -13.15 11.05 -10.82
CA ALA A 99 -12.90 11.52 -12.18
C ALA A 99 -11.56 12.24 -12.29
N GLN A 100 -11.22 13.07 -11.30
CA GLN A 100 -9.90 13.72 -11.22
C GLN A 100 -8.78 12.70 -11.05
N ALA A 101 -8.97 11.70 -10.20
CA ALA A 101 -7.99 10.64 -9.97
C ALA A 101 -7.71 9.85 -11.26
N LEU A 102 -8.72 9.55 -12.08
CA LEU A 102 -8.56 8.89 -13.37
C LEU A 102 -7.80 9.74 -14.41
N GLY A 103 -7.83 11.07 -14.30
CA GLY A 103 -7.12 11.95 -15.22
C GLY A 103 -5.61 11.68 -15.29
N HIS A 104 -5.00 11.28 -14.16
CA HIS A 104 -3.57 10.98 -14.06
C HIS A 104 -3.15 9.76 -14.90
N PRO A 105 -3.69 8.54 -14.69
CA PRO A 105 -3.33 7.38 -15.49
C PRO A 105 -3.72 7.55 -16.95
N LEU A 106 -4.87 8.16 -17.28
CA LEU A 106 -5.29 8.39 -18.66
C LEU A 106 -4.26 9.23 -19.43
N ARG A 107 -3.79 10.35 -18.84
CA ARG A 107 -2.74 11.20 -19.42
C ARG A 107 -1.44 10.43 -19.59
N PHE A 108 -1.06 9.63 -18.59
CA PHE A 108 0.16 8.81 -18.64
C PHE A 108 0.13 7.82 -19.81
N PHE A 109 -0.91 6.98 -19.91
CA PHE A 109 -0.99 5.97 -20.98
C PHE A 109 -1.14 6.61 -22.37
N ARG A 110 -1.85 7.73 -22.51
CA ARG A 110 -1.89 8.48 -23.77
C ARG A 110 -0.51 8.95 -24.20
N SER A 111 0.32 9.44 -23.27
CA SER A 111 1.71 9.84 -23.58
C SER A 111 2.61 8.67 -23.98
N LYS A 112 2.22 7.43 -23.66
CA LYS A 112 2.86 6.20 -24.09
C LYS A 112 2.30 5.65 -25.41
N GLY A 113 1.35 6.35 -26.04
CA GLY A 113 0.78 5.97 -27.34
C GLY A 113 -0.40 5.00 -27.27
N PHE A 114 -0.99 4.77 -26.09
CA PHE A 114 -2.20 3.95 -25.97
C PHE A 114 -3.43 4.79 -26.34
N ALA A 115 -4.30 4.22 -27.17
CA ALA A 115 -5.66 4.71 -27.34
C ALA A 115 -6.41 4.43 -26.04
N VAL A 116 -6.88 5.49 -25.38
CA VAL A 116 -7.68 5.38 -24.16
C VAL A 116 -8.98 6.11 -24.39
N ASP A 117 -10.07 5.35 -24.39
CA ASP A 117 -11.42 5.90 -24.46
C ASP A 117 -11.67 6.68 -23.17
N THR A 118 -11.97 7.97 -23.33
CA THR A 118 -12.47 8.77 -22.21
C THR A 118 -13.91 8.34 -21.93
N PRO A 119 -14.25 8.04 -20.67
CA PRO A 119 -15.62 7.71 -20.28
C PRO A 119 -16.59 8.88 -20.54
#